data_AF-A0A402DBE5-F1
#
_entry.id   AF-A0A402DBE5-F1
#
_cell.length_a   1.000
_cell.length_b   1.000
_cell.length_c   1.000
_cell.angle_alpha   90.00
_cell.angle_beta   90.00
_cell.angle_gamma   90.00
#
_symmetry.space_group_name_H-M   'P 1'
#
loop_
_entity.id
_entity.type
_entity.pdbx_description
1 polymer ?
#
loop_
_entity_poly.entity_id
_entity_poly.type
_entity_poly.pdbx_seq_one_letter_code
_entity_poly.pdbx_strand_id
1 'polypeptide(L)'
;MNIKDYPFAQDLITDNQGQIQQVIINFEDYQQMIETYEDTGLYRAMIEVKNETPLSLEEALAEVINSLDLTQKQQLLEILEQQIFEAEEDSYQDDEETLAELKQVRNEYQSGHYVTLEQYLSKD
;
A
#
# COMPACT_ATOMS: atom_id res chain seq x y z
N MET A 1 18.38 46.24 10.25
CA MET A 1 17.33 45.60 9.44
C MET A 1 16.00 46.21 9.81
N ASN A 2 15.16 46.56 8.83
CA ASN A 2 13.83 47.07 9.08
C ASN A 2 12.80 45.98 8.72
N ILE A 3 11.76 45.79 9.52
CA ILE A 3 10.69 44.83 9.20
C ILE A 3 10.00 45.14 7.86
N LYS A 4 10.07 46.40 7.40
CA LYS A 4 9.62 46.83 6.06
C LYS A 4 10.39 46.17 4.91
N ASP A 5 11.56 45.60 5.17
CA ASP A 5 12.34 44.84 4.19
C ASP A 5 11.78 43.41 4.02
N TYR A 6 10.84 42.98 4.87
CA TYR A 6 10.26 41.64 4.93
C TYR A 6 8.73 41.71 4.87
N PRO A 7 8.13 41.82 3.67
CA PRO A 7 6.71 42.15 3.49
C PRO A 7 5.72 41.12 4.07
N PHE A 8 6.16 39.90 4.36
CA PHE A 8 5.35 38.82 4.94
C PHE A 8 5.64 38.60 6.43
N ALA A 9 6.65 39.25 6.99
CA ALA A 9 7.00 39.12 8.41
C ALA A 9 6.14 40.05 9.26
N GLN A 10 5.41 39.47 10.20
CA GLN A 10 4.71 40.23 11.25
C GLN A 10 5.67 40.67 12.36
N ASP A 11 6.66 39.83 12.67
CA ASP A 11 7.70 40.14 13.62
C ASP A 11 9.01 39.41 13.30
N LEU A 12 10.13 39.89 13.83
CA LEU A 12 11.45 39.32 13.68
C LEU A 12 12.09 39.12 15.06
N ILE A 13 12.47 37.90 15.38
CA ILE A 13 13.22 37.60 16.59
C ILE A 13 14.70 37.57 16.20
N THR A 14 15.47 38.51 16.74
CA THR A 14 16.91 38.63 16.49
C THR A 14 17.74 38.25 17.70
N ASP A 15 18.97 37.83 17.45
CA ASP A 15 19.96 37.61 18.50
C ASP A 15 20.56 38.92 19.04
N ASN A 16 21.47 38.80 20.00
CA ASN A 16 22.16 39.93 20.63
C ASN A 16 23.09 40.71 19.67
N GLN A 17 23.37 40.15 18.49
CA GLN A 17 24.17 40.78 17.42
C GLN A 17 23.28 41.39 16.33
N GLY A 18 21.95 41.23 16.44
CA GLY A 18 20.97 41.72 15.46
C GLY A 18 20.76 40.78 14.26
N GLN A 19 21.21 39.52 14.32
CA GLN A 19 20.93 38.53 13.28
C GLN A 19 19.55 37.90 13.49
N ILE A 20 18.78 37.75 12.41
CA ILE A 20 17.44 37.14 12.45
C ILE A 20 17.58 35.64 12.76
N GLN A 21 16.95 35.19 13.84
CA GLN A 21 16.86 33.76 14.19
C GLN A 21 15.48 33.18 13.89
N GLN A 22 14.42 33.98 14.01
CA GLN A 22 13.06 33.55 13.71
C GLN A 22 12.28 34.66 13.02
N VAL A 23 11.38 34.27 12.12
CA VAL A 23 10.44 35.15 11.43
C VAL A 23 9.04 34.70 11.83
N ILE A 24 8.25 35.62 12.37
CA ILE A 24 6.85 35.37 12.72
C ILE A 24 5.99 35.82 11.54
N ILE A 25 5.13 34.93 11.05
CA ILE A 25 4.28 35.13 9.85
C ILE A 25 2.84 34.78 10.25
N ASN A 26 1.84 35.42 9.62
CA ASN A 26 0.45 34.99 9.74
C ASN A 26 0.32 33.54 9.26
N PHE A 27 -0.52 32.74 9.93
CA PHE A 27 -0.78 31.38 9.48
C PHE A 27 -1.40 31.33 8.06
N GLU A 28 -2.35 32.20 7.75
CA GLU A 28 -3.01 32.28 6.44
C GLU A 28 -2.02 32.66 5.33
N ASP A 29 -1.17 33.66 5.58
CA ASP A 29 -0.12 34.08 4.64
C ASP A 29 0.90 32.96 4.40
N TYR A 30 1.28 32.23 5.46
CA TYR A 30 2.16 31.06 5.36
C TYR A 30 1.53 29.94 4.53
N GLN A 31 0.25 29.61 4.76
CA GLN A 31 -0.45 28.61 3.96
C GLN A 31 -0.49 29.00 2.48
N GLN A 32 -0.83 30.25 2.16
CA GLN A 32 -0.86 30.75 0.79
C GLN A 32 0.52 30.69 0.12
N MET A 33 1.59 30.97 0.87
CA MET A 33 2.96 30.81 0.38
C MET A 33 3.27 29.34 0.04
N ILE A 34 2.90 28.39 0.92
CA ILE A 34 3.10 26.96 0.68
C ILE A 34 2.32 26.49 -0.54
N GLU A 35 1.03 26.83 -0.65
CA GLU A 35 0.20 26.48 -1.82
C GLU A 35 0.84 26.99 -3.13
N THR A 36 1.33 28.24 -3.13
CA THR A 36 2.03 28.81 -4.29
C THR A 36 3.31 28.04 -4.63
N TYR A 37 4.07 27.62 -3.61
CA TYR A 37 5.28 26.82 -3.81
C TYR A 37 4.98 25.39 -4.25
N GLU A 38 3.91 24.78 -3.75
CA GLU A 38 3.44 23.45 -4.16
C GLU A 38 2.98 23.46 -5.61
N ASP A 39 2.17 24.44 -6.02
CA ASP A 39 1.76 24.62 -7.42
C ASP A 39 2.96 24.84 -8.34
N THR A 40 3.92 25.65 -7.89
CA THR A 40 5.17 25.88 -8.64
C THR A 40 6.05 24.64 -8.68
N GLY A 41 6.10 23.87 -7.59
CA GLY A 41 6.86 22.63 -7.47
C GLY A 41 6.29 21.53 -8.37
N LEU A 42 4.97 21.35 -8.33
CA LEU A 42 4.25 20.45 -9.21
C LEU A 42 4.43 20.85 -10.68
N TYR A 43 4.30 22.14 -11.00
CA TYR A 43 4.55 22.64 -12.36
C TYR A 43 5.97 22.32 -12.84
N ARG A 44 6.99 22.48 -11.99
CA ARG A 44 8.38 22.11 -12.33
C ARG A 44 8.53 20.62 -12.58
N ALA A 45 7.99 19.77 -11.71
CA ALA A 45 8.04 18.31 -11.89
C ALA A 45 7.36 17.89 -13.20
N MET A 46 6.20 18.48 -13.53
CA MET A 46 5.50 18.23 -14.79
C MET A 46 6.30 18.68 -16.02
N ILE A 47 7.05 19.78 -15.90
CA ILE A 47 7.92 20.26 -16.99
C ILE A 47 9.16 19.36 -17.16
N GLU A 48 9.74 18.86 -16.08
CA GLU A 48 10.89 17.94 -16.13
C GLU A 48 10.56 16.66 -16.90
N VAL A 49 9.36 16.10 -16.67
CA VAL A 49 8.90 14.87 -17.33
C VAL A 49 8.14 15.13 -18.64
N LYS A 50 8.05 16.37 -19.11
CA LYS A 50 7.18 16.77 -20.24
C LYS A 50 7.42 15.97 -21.54
N ASN A 51 8.65 15.50 -21.75
CA ASN A 51 9.04 14.77 -22.95
C ASN A 51 9.13 13.25 -22.72
N GLU A 52 8.80 12.77 -21.53
CA GLU A 52 8.71 11.34 -21.26
C GLU A 52 7.50 10.75 -21.98
N THR A 53 7.58 9.47 -22.34
CA THR A 53 6.45 8.75 -22.93
C THR A 53 5.47 8.40 -21.82
N PRO A 54 4.22 8.88 -21.84
CA PRO A 54 3.21 8.44 -20.89
C PRO A 54 2.92 6.96 -21.11
N LEU A 55 2.87 6.20 -20.02
CA LEU A 55 2.54 4.78 -20.04
C LEU A 55 1.12 4.56 -19.53
N SER A 56 0.42 3.59 -20.10
CA SER A 56 -0.76 3.01 -19.44
C SER A 56 -0.34 2.29 -18.15
N LEU A 57 -1.30 1.97 -17.30
CA LEU A 57 -1.02 1.19 -16.10
C LEU A 57 -0.40 -0.16 -16.44
N GLU A 58 -0.92 -0.83 -17.46
CA GLU A 58 -0.41 -2.12 -17.94
C GLU A 58 1.02 -2.01 -18.45
N GLU A 59 1.33 -0.95 -19.22
CA GLU A 59 2.68 -0.71 -19.73
C GLU A 59 3.67 -0.40 -18.60
N ALA A 60 3.27 0.40 -17.61
CA ALA A 60 4.10 0.71 -16.44
C ALA A 60 4.36 -0.54 -15.59
N LEU A 61 3.34 -1.39 -15.38
CA LEU A 61 3.51 -2.66 -14.68
C LEU A 61 4.45 -3.60 -15.44
N ALA A 62 4.35 -3.67 -16.76
CA ALA A 62 5.24 -4.48 -17.58
C ALA A 62 6.70 -3.99 -17.50
N GLU A 63 6.92 -2.67 -17.57
CA GLU A 63 8.25 -2.05 -17.36
C GLU A 63 8.83 -2.42 -15.98
N VAL A 64 8.04 -2.27 -14.92
CA VAL A 64 8.46 -2.63 -13.56
C VAL A 64 8.83 -4.10 -13.46
N ILE A 65 7.94 -5.00 -13.91
CA ILE A 65 8.19 -6.46 -13.89
C ILE A 65 9.44 -6.81 -14.69
N ASN A 66 9.66 -6.17 -15.84
CA ASN A 66 10.85 -6.40 -16.67
C ASN A 66 12.14 -5.97 -15.95
N SER A 67 12.10 -4.86 -15.21
CA SER A 67 13.24 -4.31 -14.46
C SER A 67 13.67 -5.15 -13.25
N LEU A 68 12.79 -6.02 -12.74
CA LEU A 68 13.09 -6.87 -11.58
C LEU A 68 14.20 -7.89 -11.90
N ASP A 69 15.07 -8.13 -10.92
CA ASP A 69 16.01 -9.24 -10.97
C ASP A 69 15.31 -10.61 -10.78
N LEU A 70 16.05 -11.70 -10.97
CA LEU A 70 15.49 -13.05 -10.89
C LEU A 70 14.89 -13.36 -9.50
N THR A 71 15.55 -12.92 -8.43
CA THR A 71 15.09 -13.18 -7.05
C THR A 71 13.80 -12.43 -6.77
N GLN A 72 13.75 -11.16 -7.19
CA GLN A 72 12.55 -10.32 -7.07
C GLN A 72 11.39 -10.87 -7.90
N LYS A 73 11.65 -11.38 -9.11
CA LYS A 73 10.64 -12.04 -9.95
C LYS A 73 10.08 -13.30 -9.29
N GLN A 74 10.94 -14.11 -8.66
CA GLN A 74 10.51 -15.31 -7.94
C GLN A 74 9.65 -14.98 -6.72
N GLN A 75 10.02 -13.94 -5.95
CA GLN A 75 9.21 -13.46 -4.83
C GLN A 75 7.85 -12.92 -5.27
N LEU A 76 7.82 -12.15 -6.38
CA LEU A 76 6.57 -11.66 -6.94
C LEU A 76 5.68 -12.82 -7.39
N LEU A 77 6.26 -13.85 -8.03
CA LEU A 77 5.51 -15.04 -8.44
C LEU A 77 4.85 -15.74 -7.24
N GLU A 78 5.60 -15.97 -6.16
CA GLU A 78 5.09 -16.61 -4.93
C GLU A 78 3.91 -15.82 -4.34
N ILE A 79 4.02 -14.50 -4.28
CA ILE A 79 2.94 -13.62 -3.79
C ILE A 79 1.70 -13.72 -4.69
N LEU A 80 1.88 -13.72 -6.01
CA LEU A 80 0.76 -13.80 -6.96
C LEU A 80 0.08 -15.18 -6.91
N GLU A 81 0.86 -16.26 -6.83
CA GLU A 81 0.33 -17.62 -6.69
C GLU A 81 -0.52 -17.76 -5.42
N GLN A 82 -0.04 -17.24 -4.29
CA GLN A 82 -0.79 -17.25 -3.04
C GLN A 82 -2.11 -16.46 -3.16
N GLN A 83 -2.07 -15.24 -3.72
CA GLN A 83 -3.28 -14.43 -3.89
C GLN A 83 -4.30 -15.07 -4.83
N ILE A 84 -3.83 -15.70 -5.91
CA ILE A 84 -4.70 -16.43 -6.83
C ILE A 84 -5.35 -17.61 -6.11
N PHE A 85 -4.56 -18.39 -5.36
CA PHE A 85 -5.08 -19.53 -4.60
C PHE A 85 -6.14 -19.11 -3.59
N GLU A 86 -5.90 -18.03 -2.82
CA GLU A 86 -6.88 -17.50 -1.86
C GLU A 86 -8.16 -17.03 -2.56
N ALA A 87 -8.03 -16.33 -3.68
CA ALA A 87 -9.20 -15.87 -4.45
C ALA A 87 -10.00 -17.03 -5.07
N GLU A 88 -9.31 -18.09 -5.51
CA GLU A 88 -9.94 -19.31 -5.98
C GLU A 88 -10.64 -20.05 -4.84
N GLU A 89 -10.01 -20.12 -3.66
CA GLU A 89 -10.59 -20.73 -2.46
C GLU A 89 -11.89 -20.05 -2.03
N ASP A 90 -11.86 -18.71 -1.97
CA ASP A 90 -13.03 -17.88 -1.66
C ASP A 90 -14.15 -18.01 -2.72
N SER A 91 -13.78 -18.37 -3.96
CA SER A 91 -14.73 -18.58 -5.05
C SER A 91 -15.37 -19.97 -5.04
N TYR A 92 -14.82 -20.94 -4.30
CA TYR A 92 -15.44 -22.25 -4.16
C TYR A 92 -16.78 -22.10 -3.43
N GLN A 93 -17.86 -22.41 -4.14
CA GLN A 93 -19.12 -22.77 -3.51
C GLN A 93 -19.11 -24.27 -3.32
N ASP A 94 -19.06 -24.75 -2.08
CA ASP A 94 -19.36 -26.15 -1.80
C ASP A 94 -20.74 -26.46 -2.40
N ASP A 95 -20.78 -27.40 -3.35
CA ASP A 95 -22.05 -27.83 -3.90
C ASP A 95 -22.92 -28.48 -2.82
N GLU A 96 -24.23 -28.53 -3.08
CA GLU A 96 -25.20 -29.01 -2.10
C GLU A 96 -24.96 -30.48 -1.71
N GLU A 97 -24.34 -31.27 -2.60
CA GLU A 97 -23.96 -32.67 -2.38
C GLU A 97 -22.79 -32.78 -1.41
N THR A 98 -21.73 -31.99 -1.60
CA THR A 98 -20.56 -31.90 -0.72
C THR A 98 -20.94 -31.44 0.68
N LEU A 99 -21.83 -30.44 0.79
CA LEU A 99 -22.37 -30.00 2.08
C LEU A 99 -23.22 -31.08 2.77
N ALA A 100 -23.94 -31.89 1.99
CA ALA A 100 -24.71 -33.01 2.52
C ALA A 100 -23.80 -34.14 3.02
N GLU A 101 -22.75 -34.48 2.27
CA GLU A 101 -21.74 -35.47 2.68
C GLU A 101 -21.02 -35.04 3.97
N LEU A 102 -20.59 -33.77 4.06
CA LEU A 102 -19.96 -33.24 5.27
C LEU A 102 -20.89 -33.28 6.49
N LYS A 103 -22.18 -32.97 6.30
CA LYS A 103 -23.20 -33.09 7.37
C LYS A 103 -23.39 -34.54 7.80
N GLN A 104 -23.43 -35.48 6.85
CA GLN A 104 -23.56 -36.90 7.15
C GLN A 104 -22.36 -37.41 7.96
N VAL A 105 -21.13 -37.13 7.50
CA VAL A 105 -19.91 -37.52 8.22
C VAL A 105 -19.90 -36.92 9.62
N ARG A 106 -20.27 -35.64 9.79
CA ARG A 106 -20.38 -35.01 11.12
C ARG A 106 -21.36 -35.74 12.03
N ASN A 107 -22.53 -36.12 11.51
CA ASN A 107 -23.53 -36.86 12.29
C ASN A 107 -23.03 -38.25 12.70
N GLU A 108 -22.30 -38.94 11.83
CA GLU A 108 -21.68 -40.24 12.12
C GLU A 108 -20.66 -40.10 13.26
N TYR A 109 -19.75 -39.11 13.20
CA TYR A 109 -18.79 -38.83 14.28
C TYR A 109 -19.47 -38.48 15.61
N GLN A 110 -20.49 -37.61 15.58
CA GLN A 110 -21.26 -37.26 16.78
C GLN A 110 -22.00 -38.45 17.39
N SER A 111 -22.41 -39.39 16.54
CA SER A 111 -23.07 -40.64 16.94
C SER A 111 -22.09 -41.74 17.35
N GLY A 112 -20.78 -41.43 17.43
CA GLY A 112 -19.74 -42.40 17.80
C GLY A 112 -19.42 -43.43 16.72
N HIS A 113 -19.86 -43.21 15.48
CA HIS A 113 -19.57 -44.07 14.32
C HIS A 113 -18.23 -43.68 13.71
N TYR A 114 -17.16 -43.79 14.50
CA TYR A 114 -15.78 -43.62 14.05
C TYR A 114 -14.93 -44.78 14.58
N VAL A 115 -13.85 -45.06 13.89
CA VAL A 115 -12.80 -45.98 14.37
C VAL A 115 -11.62 -45.14 14.84
N THR A 116 -11.07 -45.48 16.02
CA THR A 116 -9.83 -44.85 16.47
C THR A 116 -8.66 -45.36 15.66
N LEU A 117 -7.58 -44.58 15.63
CA LEU A 117 -6.35 -44.99 14.95
C LEU A 117 -5.82 -46.33 15.50
N GLU A 118 -5.91 -46.56 16.81
CA GLU A 118 -5.50 -47.84 17.41
C GLU A 118 -6.40 -49.00 16.96
N GLN A 119 -7.71 -48.78 16.87
CA GLN A 119 -8.65 -49.79 16.36
C GLN A 119 -8.39 -50.13 14.89
N TYR A 120 -8.04 -49.13 14.08
CA TYR A 120 -7.68 -49.31 12.69
C TYR A 120 -6.37 -50.12 12.55
N LEU A 121 -5.34 -49.76 13.32
CA LEU A 121 -4.03 -50.44 13.32
C LEU A 121 -4.07 -51.85 13.93
N SER A 122 -5.10 -52.18 14.70
CA SER A 122 -5.31 -53.52 15.27
C SER A 122 -6.07 -54.49 14.35
N LYS A 123 -6.43 -54.05 13.13
CA LYS A 123 -7.10 -54.89 12.11
C LYS A 123 -6.13 -55.61 11.16
N ASP A 124 -4.82 -55.40 11.34
CA ASP A 124 -3.73 -56.17 10.73
C ASP A 124 -3.12 -57.16 11.75
#